data_AF-A0A840RVH8-F1
#
_entry.id   AF-A0A840RVH8-F1
#
_cell.length_a   1.000
_cell.length_b   1.000
_cell.length_c   1.000
_cell.angle_alpha   90.00
_cell.angle_beta   90.00
_cell.angle_gamma   90.00
#
_symmetry.space_group_name_H-M   'P 1'
#
loop_
_entity.id
_entity.type
_entity.pdbx_description
1 polymer ?
#
loop_
_entity_poly.entity_id
_entity_poly.type
_entity_poly.pdbx_seq_one_letter_code
_entity_poly.pdbx_strand_id
1 'polypeptide(L)'
;MPESGSAASIPVLAWPQSAGDLLLDCSNKASDAGKQRSELIVLSIVTPVTTLRDVARERVRLAIRQALGILLDRSPASIPIISNPGQPVFVTLTQPEIGLSISHQPGLSLAAIRLGGSIGIDIMRPEAMPDWEQIAQEYLGDQAYRRLIRQPKAQQVVAFAHEWTRYEASLKCLGLAISEWHRAPQAALLGCRVSALILPDGLVGALATPS
;
A
#
# COMPACT_ATOMS: atom_id res chain seq x y z
N MET A 1 -1.15 29.97 -6.93
CA MET A 1 -1.88 28.69 -6.94
C MET A 1 -0.96 27.68 -7.61
N PRO A 2 -0.30 26.76 -6.89
CA PRO A 2 0.41 25.70 -7.58
C PRO A 2 -0.63 24.69 -8.07
N GLU A 3 -0.58 24.39 -9.37
CA GLU A 3 -1.39 23.35 -9.99
C GLU A 3 -1.11 22.02 -9.28
N SER A 4 -2.16 21.44 -8.71
CA SER A 4 -2.13 20.07 -8.21
C SER A 4 -2.02 19.14 -9.41
N GLY A 5 -0.80 18.83 -9.83
CA GLY A 5 -0.56 17.75 -10.78
C GLY A 5 -1.22 16.49 -10.22
N SER A 6 -2.27 16.01 -10.90
CA SER A 6 -2.93 14.77 -10.56
C SER A 6 -1.88 13.67 -10.60
N ALA A 7 -1.47 13.16 -9.44
CA ALA A 7 -0.54 12.04 -9.37
C ALA A 7 -1.19 10.87 -10.11
N ALA A 8 -0.49 10.31 -11.11
CA ALA A 8 -0.98 9.16 -11.85
C ALA A 8 -1.38 8.04 -10.87
N SER A 9 -2.59 7.50 -11.04
CA SER A 9 -3.06 6.41 -10.20
C SER A 9 -2.28 5.14 -10.51
N ILE A 10 -1.93 4.38 -9.48
CA ILE A 10 -1.09 3.19 -9.59
C ILE A 10 -1.98 1.99 -9.94
N PRO A 11 -1.68 1.25 -11.02
CA PRO A 11 -2.41 0.03 -11.35
C PRO A 11 -2.16 -1.06 -10.32
N VAL A 12 -3.15 -1.91 -10.13
CA VAL A 12 -3.09 -3.04 -9.19
C VAL A 12 -3.26 -4.34 -9.98
N LEU A 13 -2.29 -5.24 -9.85
CA LEU A 13 -2.24 -6.52 -10.57
C LEU A 13 -3.08 -7.57 -9.84
N ALA A 14 -4.07 -8.14 -10.51
CA ALA A 14 -4.83 -9.26 -9.99
C ALA A 14 -3.95 -10.52 -9.92
N TRP A 15 -3.72 -11.03 -8.71
CA TRP A 15 -2.83 -12.17 -8.52
C TRP A 15 -3.61 -13.47 -8.27
N PRO A 16 -3.26 -14.60 -8.94
CA PRO A 16 -2.10 -14.84 -9.81
C PRO A 16 -2.31 -14.59 -11.31
N GLN A 17 -3.44 -14.01 -11.72
CA GLN A 17 -3.83 -13.88 -13.13
C GLN A 17 -2.81 -13.08 -13.95
N SER A 18 -2.23 -12.03 -13.36
CA SER A 18 -1.22 -11.18 -14.01
C SER A 18 0.22 -11.72 -13.94
N ALA A 19 0.44 -12.94 -13.45
CA ALA A 19 1.80 -13.49 -13.32
C ALA A 19 2.51 -13.68 -14.67
N GLY A 20 1.77 -14.11 -15.70
CA GLY A 20 2.30 -14.26 -17.05
C GLY A 20 2.72 -12.93 -17.66
N ASP A 21 1.88 -11.90 -17.53
CA ASP A 21 2.15 -10.54 -18.00
C ASP A 21 3.39 -9.95 -17.31
N LEU A 22 3.50 -10.14 -15.99
CA LEU A 22 4.68 -9.69 -15.23
C LEU A 22 5.97 -10.37 -15.72
N LEU A 23 5.93 -11.67 -16.00
CA LEU A 23 7.09 -12.41 -16.51
C LEU A 23 7.53 -11.92 -17.90
N LEU A 24 6.56 -11.65 -18.78
CA LEU A 24 6.81 -11.09 -20.11
C LEU A 24 7.43 -9.69 -20.02
N ASP A 25 6.89 -8.84 -19.15
CA ASP A 25 7.42 -7.50 -18.88
C ASP A 25 8.87 -7.56 -18.39
N CYS A 26 9.18 -8.41 -17.42
CA CYS A 26 10.55 -8.59 -16.91
C CYS A 26 11.51 -9.06 -18.01
N SER A 27 11.08 -10.01 -18.85
CA SER A 27 11.88 -10.53 -19.96
C SER A 27 12.21 -9.44 -20.99
N ASN A 28 11.22 -8.63 -21.38
CA ASN A 28 11.39 -7.52 -22.32
C ASN A 28 12.30 -6.41 -21.76
N LYS A 29 12.26 -6.18 -20.44
CA LYS A 29 13.09 -5.19 -19.76
C LYS A 29 14.56 -5.63 -19.66
N ALA A 30 14.84 -6.93 -19.52
CA ALA A 30 16.20 -7.47 -19.45
C ALA A 30 16.99 -7.27 -20.76
N SER A 31 16.30 -7.23 -21.91
CA SER A 31 16.90 -6.93 -23.22
C SER A 31 17.27 -5.44 -23.43
N ASP A 32 16.86 -4.53 -22.53
CA ASP A 32 17.07 -3.08 -22.62
C ASP A 32 18.04 -2.58 -21.51
N ALA A 33 19.16 -3.29 -21.34
CA ALA A 33 20.10 -3.13 -20.24
C ALA A 33 20.79 -1.75 -20.25
N GLY A 34 20.23 -0.78 -19.51
CA GLY A 34 20.85 0.54 -19.37
C GLY A 34 20.34 1.45 -18.24
N LYS A 35 19.32 1.09 -17.45
CA LYS A 35 18.84 1.93 -16.35
C LYS A 35 18.44 1.12 -15.13
N GLN A 36 18.99 1.52 -13.98
CA GLN A 36 18.57 1.11 -12.64
C GLN A 36 17.06 1.39 -12.49
N ARG A 37 16.23 0.37 -12.69
CA ARG A 37 14.77 0.50 -12.60
C ARG A 37 14.37 0.32 -11.14
N SER A 38 13.87 1.39 -10.54
CA SER A 38 13.02 1.30 -9.34
C SER A 38 11.72 0.63 -9.74
N GLU A 39 11.70 -0.69 -9.77
CA GLU A 39 10.49 -1.46 -10.09
C GLU A 39 9.57 -1.47 -8.87
N LEU A 40 8.35 -1.03 -9.10
CA LEU A 40 7.29 -0.97 -8.12
C LEU A 40 6.09 -1.69 -8.70
N ILE A 41 5.60 -2.69 -7.97
CA ILE A 41 4.35 -3.39 -8.31
C ILE A 41 3.41 -3.41 -7.10
N VAL A 42 2.12 -3.39 -7.40
CA VAL A 42 1.06 -3.59 -6.40
C VAL A 42 0.23 -4.78 -6.82
N LEU A 43 0.04 -5.71 -5.90
CA LEU A 43 -0.74 -6.93 -6.09
C LEU A 43 -2.07 -6.81 -5.34
N SER A 44 -3.16 -7.26 -5.94
CA SER A 44 -4.41 -7.58 -5.25
C SER A 44 -4.61 -9.09 -5.16
N ILE A 45 -4.89 -9.57 -3.95
CA ILE A 45 -5.08 -10.97 -3.63
C ILE A 45 -6.47 -11.15 -3.04
N VAL A 46 -7.32 -11.93 -3.70
CA VAL A 46 -8.66 -12.26 -3.18
C VAL A 46 -8.52 -13.15 -1.94
N THR A 47 -9.12 -12.72 -0.85
CA THR A 47 -9.11 -13.44 0.43
C THR A 47 -10.54 -13.76 0.89
N PRO A 48 -10.73 -14.71 1.82
CA PRO A 48 -12.05 -14.93 2.39
C PRO A 48 -12.57 -13.67 3.10
N VAL A 49 -13.88 -13.45 3.06
CA VAL A 49 -14.53 -12.36 3.81
C VAL A 49 -14.69 -12.81 5.26
N THR A 50 -13.64 -12.60 6.06
CA THR A 50 -13.61 -13.01 7.46
C THR A 50 -12.71 -12.07 8.26
N THR A 51 -12.94 -12.01 9.57
CA THR A 51 -12.07 -11.34 10.53
C THR A 51 -10.82 -12.17 10.87
N LEU A 52 -10.82 -13.47 10.56
CA LEU A 52 -9.69 -14.38 10.75
C LEU A 52 -8.62 -14.15 9.68
N ARG A 53 -7.51 -13.50 10.07
CA ARG A 53 -6.50 -13.00 9.11
C ARG A 53 -5.48 -14.04 8.66
N ASP A 54 -5.48 -15.26 9.18
CA ASP A 54 -4.39 -16.21 8.92
C ASP A 54 -4.37 -16.69 7.48
N VAL A 55 -5.52 -17.08 6.93
CA VAL A 55 -5.65 -17.45 5.51
C VAL A 55 -5.28 -16.27 4.60
N ALA A 56 -5.69 -15.05 4.96
CA ALA A 56 -5.34 -13.85 4.20
C ALA A 56 -3.82 -13.61 4.18
N ARG A 57 -3.17 -13.73 5.34
CA ARG A 57 -1.72 -13.58 5.49
C ARG A 57 -0.97 -14.64 4.70
N GLU A 58 -1.39 -15.89 4.76
CA GLU A 58 -0.77 -16.99 4.01
C GLU A 58 -0.86 -16.77 2.49
N ARG A 59 -2.05 -16.41 1.98
CA ARG A 59 -2.25 -16.13 0.54
C ARG A 59 -1.39 -14.96 0.07
N VAL A 60 -1.35 -13.87 0.83
CA VAL A 60 -0.52 -12.71 0.50
C VAL A 60 0.96 -13.07 0.49
N ARG A 61 1.45 -13.83 1.48
CA ARG A 61 2.86 -14.26 1.51
C ARG A 61 3.19 -15.16 0.32
N LEU A 62 2.31 -16.06 -0.07
CA LEU A 62 2.49 -16.89 -1.26
C LEU A 62 2.60 -16.02 -2.52
N ALA A 63 1.70 -15.05 -2.69
CA ALA A 63 1.71 -14.13 -3.82
C ALA A 63 3.01 -13.31 -3.87
N ILE A 64 3.46 -12.77 -2.72
CA ILE A 64 4.72 -12.02 -2.62
C ILE A 64 5.92 -12.90 -3.02
N ARG A 65 5.98 -14.15 -2.55
CA ARG A 65 7.07 -15.08 -2.94
C ARG A 65 7.08 -15.33 -4.45
N GLN A 66 5.92 -15.55 -5.05
CA GLN A 66 5.82 -15.81 -6.47
C GLN A 66 6.20 -14.58 -7.30
N ALA A 67 5.68 -13.41 -6.95
CA ALA A 67 6.00 -12.16 -7.64
C ALA A 67 7.48 -11.80 -7.50
N LEU A 68 8.07 -11.88 -6.30
CA LEU A 68 9.50 -11.68 -6.12
C LEU A 68 10.35 -12.73 -6.82
N GLY A 69 9.87 -13.97 -6.92
CA GLY A 69 10.54 -15.00 -7.71
C GLY A 69 10.65 -14.61 -9.18
N ILE A 70 9.58 -14.04 -9.75
CA ILE A 70 9.60 -13.50 -11.13
C ILE A 70 10.53 -12.28 -11.24
N LEU A 71 10.34 -11.28 -10.37
CA LEU A 71 11.09 -10.02 -10.41
C LEU A 71 12.61 -10.22 -10.24
N LEU A 72 13.02 -11.20 -9.45
CA LEU A 72 14.42 -11.43 -9.08
C LEU A 72 15.04 -12.62 -9.83
N ASP A 73 14.28 -13.27 -10.73
CA ASP A 73 14.66 -14.52 -11.39
C ASP A 73 15.15 -15.60 -10.40
N ARG A 74 14.33 -15.86 -9.39
CA ARG A 74 14.61 -16.81 -8.30
C ARG A 74 13.44 -17.75 -8.06
N SER A 75 13.75 -18.93 -7.52
CA SER A 75 12.70 -19.82 -7.02
C SER A 75 11.88 -19.13 -5.93
N PRO A 76 10.53 -19.09 -6.02
CA PRO A 76 9.68 -18.51 -4.98
C PRO A 76 9.92 -19.09 -3.58
N ALA A 77 10.28 -20.39 -3.50
CA ALA A 77 10.59 -21.06 -2.24
C ALA A 77 11.86 -20.51 -1.56
N SER A 78 12.76 -19.88 -2.32
CA SER A 78 13.99 -19.29 -1.82
C SER A 78 13.84 -17.88 -1.26
N ILE A 79 12.65 -17.26 -1.38
CA ILE A 79 12.39 -15.89 -0.93
C ILE A 79 12.11 -15.87 0.59
N PRO A 80 13.00 -15.30 1.42
CA PRO A 80 12.87 -15.32 2.86
C PRO A 80 11.97 -14.17 3.33
N ILE A 81 10.68 -14.47 3.53
CA ILE A 81 9.73 -13.52 4.12
C ILE A 81 9.71 -13.71 5.65
N ILE A 82 10.07 -12.66 6.38
CA ILE A 82 10.03 -12.62 7.85
C ILE A 82 8.77 -11.91 8.30
N SER A 83 8.06 -12.48 9.28
CA SER A 83 6.84 -11.92 9.83
C SER A 83 6.78 -12.22 11.32
N ASN A 84 7.03 -11.19 12.12
CA ASN A 84 6.89 -11.27 13.57
C ASN A 84 5.59 -10.57 14.00
N PRO A 85 4.87 -11.08 15.01
CA PRO A 85 3.71 -10.40 15.55
C PRO A 85 4.03 -8.93 15.92
N GLY A 86 3.19 -8.00 15.47
CA GLY A 86 3.36 -6.58 15.72
C GLY A 86 4.46 -5.87 14.91
N GLN A 87 5.20 -6.59 14.07
CA GLN A 87 6.22 -6.00 13.20
C GLN A 87 5.79 -6.03 11.72
N PRO A 88 6.23 -5.04 10.92
CA PRO A 88 6.10 -5.09 9.48
C PRO A 88 6.72 -6.36 8.90
N VAL A 89 6.14 -6.87 7.82
CA VAL A 89 6.69 -7.99 7.06
C VAL A 89 7.82 -7.46 6.18
N PHE A 90 8.97 -8.16 6.14
CA PHE A 90 10.11 -7.76 5.32
C PHE A 90 10.80 -8.97 4.70
N VAL A 91 11.65 -8.68 3.70
CA VAL A 91 12.44 -9.68 2.98
C VAL A 91 13.92 -9.44 3.25
N THR A 92 14.66 -10.48 3.65
CA THR A 92 16.08 -10.36 4.09
C THR A 92 17.10 -10.60 2.99
N LEU A 93 16.76 -10.28 1.75
CA LEU A 93 17.71 -10.40 0.64
C LEU A 93 18.76 -9.29 0.75
N THR A 94 20.02 -9.62 0.48
CA THR A 94 21.14 -8.68 0.64
C THR A 94 21.15 -7.59 -0.42
N GLN A 95 20.78 -7.91 -1.67
CA GLN A 95 20.61 -6.95 -2.77
C GLN A 95 19.61 -7.46 -3.83
N PRO A 96 18.75 -6.59 -4.40
CA PRO A 96 18.47 -5.22 -3.93
C PRO A 96 17.72 -5.24 -2.59
N GLU A 97 17.75 -4.11 -1.86
CA GLU A 97 16.84 -3.92 -0.72
C GLU A 97 15.39 -3.98 -1.23
N ILE A 98 14.52 -4.69 -0.52
CA ILE A 98 13.12 -4.88 -0.91
C ILE A 98 12.22 -4.14 0.09
N GLY A 99 11.59 -3.07 -0.37
CA GLY A 99 10.46 -2.47 0.32
C GLY A 99 9.23 -3.35 0.16
N LEU A 100 8.58 -3.66 1.27
CA LEU A 100 7.34 -4.43 1.30
C LEU A 100 6.32 -3.76 2.22
N SER A 101 5.09 -3.61 1.75
CA SER A 101 3.96 -3.17 2.57
C SER A 101 2.72 -3.96 2.23
N ILE A 102 1.91 -4.26 3.23
CA ILE A 102 0.68 -5.07 3.10
C ILE A 102 -0.46 -4.32 3.78
N SER A 103 -1.63 -4.30 3.15
CA SER A 103 -2.87 -3.88 3.80
C SER A 103 -4.00 -4.84 3.48
N HIS A 104 -4.95 -4.96 4.40
CA HIS A 104 -6.00 -5.97 4.37
C HIS A 104 -7.37 -5.33 4.52
N GLN A 105 -8.31 -5.78 3.71
CA GLN A 105 -9.73 -5.57 3.89
C GLN A 105 -10.46 -6.92 3.78
N PRO A 106 -11.60 -7.17 4.48
CA PRO A 106 -12.34 -8.41 4.27
C PRO A 106 -12.64 -8.62 2.78
N GLY A 107 -12.24 -9.77 2.25
CA GLY A 107 -12.37 -10.10 0.83
C GLY A 107 -11.16 -9.76 -0.05
N LEU A 108 -10.26 -8.85 0.37
CA LEU A 108 -9.15 -8.39 -0.46
C LEU A 108 -7.92 -8.00 0.36
N SER A 109 -6.75 -8.45 -0.05
CA SER A 109 -5.48 -7.96 0.48
C SER A 109 -4.63 -7.35 -0.60
N LEU A 110 -3.93 -6.27 -0.27
CA LEU A 110 -2.95 -5.65 -1.15
C LEU A 110 -1.53 -5.92 -0.64
N ALA A 111 -0.61 -6.10 -1.58
CA ALA A 111 0.83 -6.11 -1.30
C ALA A 111 1.54 -5.17 -2.26
N ALA A 112 2.30 -4.22 -1.74
CA ALA A 112 3.16 -3.33 -2.49
C ALA A 112 4.61 -3.78 -2.34
N ILE A 113 5.30 -3.93 -3.47
CA ILE A 113 6.70 -4.36 -3.54
C ILE A 113 7.46 -3.28 -4.28
N ARG A 114 8.60 -2.85 -3.72
CA ARG A 114 9.51 -1.90 -4.35
C ARG A 114 10.94 -2.41 -4.27
N LEU A 115 11.62 -2.46 -5.41
CA LEU A 115 13.06 -2.71 -5.46
C LEU A 115 13.79 -1.39 -5.16
N GLY A 116 14.64 -1.38 -4.14
CA GLY A 116 15.52 -0.26 -3.82
C GLY A 116 14.87 0.87 -3.01
N GLY A 117 14.06 0.55 -2.01
CA GLY A 117 13.65 1.53 -1.00
C GLY A 117 12.32 1.23 -0.34
N SER A 118 11.98 2.01 0.68
CA SER A 118 10.75 1.83 1.44
C SER A 118 9.50 2.13 0.62
N ILE A 119 8.38 1.56 1.06
CA ILE A 119 7.06 1.69 0.45
C ILE A 119 6.00 1.47 1.53
N GLY A 120 4.85 2.12 1.37
CA GLY A 120 3.69 1.93 2.22
C GLY A 120 2.42 1.82 1.40
N ILE A 121 1.50 0.96 1.82
CA ILE A 121 0.19 0.81 1.18
C ILE A 121 -0.92 0.73 2.20
N ASP A 122 -2.06 1.31 1.87
CA ASP A 122 -3.28 1.11 2.62
C ASP A 122 -4.54 1.02 1.77
N ILE A 123 -5.55 0.30 2.27
CA ILE A 123 -6.83 0.08 1.61
C ILE A 123 -7.97 0.17 2.64
N MET A 124 -9.08 0.77 2.23
CA MET A 124 -10.28 0.91 3.05
C MET A 124 -11.55 0.79 2.19
N ARG A 125 -12.63 0.33 2.83
CA ARG A 125 -14.00 0.36 2.34
C ARG A 125 -14.72 1.43 3.17
N PRO A 126 -15.15 2.56 2.58
CA PRO A 126 -15.76 3.66 3.33
C PRO A 126 -16.97 3.23 4.17
N GLU A 127 -17.81 2.33 3.65
CA GLU A 127 -19.04 1.87 4.32
C GLU A 127 -18.77 1.07 5.60
N ALA A 128 -17.53 0.64 5.84
CA ALA A 128 -17.14 -0.15 6.99
C ALA A 128 -16.67 0.68 8.20
N MET A 129 -16.79 2.02 8.17
CA MET A 129 -16.26 2.90 9.21
C MET A 129 -17.35 3.69 9.98
N PRO A 130 -18.01 3.09 10.98
CA PRO A 130 -19.08 3.75 11.73
C PRO A 130 -18.62 4.94 12.61
N ASP A 131 -17.32 5.07 12.95
CA ASP A 131 -16.81 6.11 13.88
C ASP A 131 -15.74 7.03 13.25
N TRP A 132 -15.85 7.27 11.94
CA TRP A 132 -14.81 8.00 11.19
C TRP A 132 -14.56 9.43 11.72
N GLU A 133 -15.57 10.11 12.28
CA GLU A 133 -15.46 11.49 12.78
C GLU A 133 -14.50 11.56 13.98
N GLN A 134 -14.66 10.64 14.94
CA GLN A 134 -13.78 10.53 16.11
C GLN A 134 -12.35 10.20 15.69
N ILE A 135 -12.19 9.19 14.82
CA ILE A 135 -10.87 8.78 14.31
C ILE A 135 -10.18 9.93 13.56
N ALA A 136 -10.92 10.70 12.76
CA ALA A 136 -10.37 11.86 12.06
C ALA A 136 -9.84 12.92 13.03
N GLN A 137 -10.57 13.21 14.11
CA GLN A 137 -10.13 14.16 15.13
C GLN A 137 -8.89 13.66 15.87
N GLU A 138 -8.93 12.40 16.32
CA GLU A 138 -7.90 11.80 17.15
C GLU A 138 -6.59 11.58 16.41
N TYR A 139 -6.60 11.27 15.11
CA TYR A 139 -5.39 10.85 14.39
C TYR A 139 -4.98 11.78 13.24
N LEU A 140 -5.94 12.38 12.52
CA LEU A 140 -5.64 13.31 11.42
C LEU A 140 -5.58 14.77 11.89
N GLY A 141 -6.19 15.06 13.05
CA GLY A 141 -6.18 16.35 13.73
C GLY A 141 -7.31 17.28 13.27
N ASP A 142 -7.53 18.33 14.07
CA ASP A 142 -8.65 19.28 13.91
C ASP A 142 -8.71 19.94 12.53
N GLN A 143 -7.56 20.28 11.94
CA GLN A 143 -7.56 20.91 10.61
C GLN A 143 -8.06 19.96 9.51
N ALA A 144 -7.69 18.67 9.58
CA ALA A 144 -8.17 17.64 8.66
C ALA A 144 -9.65 17.36 8.88
N TYR A 145 -10.04 17.13 10.13
CA TYR A 145 -11.43 16.96 10.51
C TYR A 145 -12.34 18.09 9.99
N ARG A 146 -11.95 19.36 10.20
CA ARG A 146 -12.71 20.52 9.68
C ARG A 146 -12.82 20.57 8.16
N ARG A 147 -11.84 20.05 7.40
CA ARG A 147 -11.96 19.93 5.94
C ARG A 147 -12.97 18.83 5.57
N LEU A 148 -12.94 17.71 6.27
CA LEU A 148 -13.82 16.57 6.03
C LEU A 148 -15.28 16.92 6.28
N ILE A 149 -15.62 17.50 7.43
CA ILE A 149 -17.03 17.85 7.76
C ILE A 149 -17.61 18.97 6.90
N ARG A 150 -16.78 19.71 6.15
CA ARG A 150 -17.23 20.72 5.18
C ARG A 150 -17.67 20.12 3.85
N GLN A 151 -17.33 18.85 3.59
CA GLN A 151 -17.82 18.14 2.42
C GLN A 151 -19.33 17.85 2.54
N PRO A 152 -20.06 17.69 1.43
CA PRO A 152 -21.44 17.20 1.46
C PRO A 152 -21.54 15.92 2.28
N LYS A 153 -22.58 15.76 3.12
CA LYS A 153 -22.67 14.65 4.10
C LYS A 153 -22.44 13.28 3.46
N ALA A 154 -22.96 13.05 2.25
CA ALA A 154 -22.80 11.81 1.49
C ALA A 154 -21.35 11.50 1.05
N GLN A 155 -20.46 12.51 1.02
CA GLN A 155 -19.07 12.38 0.58
C GLN A 155 -18.08 12.33 1.74
N GLN A 156 -18.49 12.68 2.96
CA GLN A 156 -17.58 12.84 4.11
C GLN A 156 -16.83 11.56 4.44
N VAL A 157 -17.52 10.42 4.48
CA VAL A 157 -16.93 9.11 4.81
C VAL A 157 -15.91 8.69 3.74
N VAL A 158 -16.23 8.92 2.47
CA VAL A 158 -15.32 8.62 1.34
C VAL A 158 -14.11 9.53 1.38
N ALA A 159 -14.30 10.84 1.62
CA ALA A 159 -13.21 11.80 1.77
C ALA A 159 -12.30 11.44 2.96
N PHE A 160 -12.88 11.01 4.09
CA PHE A 160 -12.14 10.51 5.23
C PHE A 160 -11.31 9.29 4.84
N ALA A 161 -11.91 8.31 4.17
CA ALA A 161 -11.22 7.08 3.79
C ALA A 161 -10.03 7.37 2.84
N HIS A 162 -10.14 8.38 1.97
CA HIS A 162 -9.00 8.87 1.19
C HIS A 162 -7.92 9.52 2.06
N GLU A 163 -8.26 10.42 2.99
CA GLU A 163 -7.25 11.05 3.87
C GLU A 163 -6.58 10.00 4.78
N TRP A 164 -7.36 9.05 5.31
CA TRP A 164 -6.89 7.97 6.17
C TRP A 164 -5.91 7.05 5.46
N THR A 165 -6.29 6.51 4.30
CA THR A 165 -5.42 5.59 3.56
C THR A 165 -4.11 6.26 3.15
N ARG A 166 -4.14 7.56 2.81
CA ARG A 166 -2.92 8.34 2.54
C ARG A 166 -2.04 8.48 3.78
N TYR A 167 -2.65 8.76 4.94
CA TYR A 167 -1.94 8.87 6.21
C TYR A 167 -1.28 7.53 6.61
N GLU A 168 -2.03 6.43 6.62
CA GLU A 168 -1.50 5.10 6.95
C GLU A 168 -0.44 4.62 5.97
N ALA A 169 -0.64 4.80 4.66
CA ALA A 169 0.37 4.46 3.67
C ALA A 169 1.68 5.23 3.95
N SER A 170 1.59 6.51 4.30
CA SER A 170 2.76 7.34 4.59
C SER A 170 3.49 6.89 5.86
N LEU A 171 2.74 6.56 6.93
CA LEU A 171 3.32 5.98 8.15
C LEU A 171 4.05 4.67 7.87
N LYS A 172 3.42 3.76 7.13
CA LYS A 172 4.03 2.47 6.73
C LYS A 172 5.30 2.67 5.90
N CYS A 173 5.30 3.64 4.98
CA CYS A 173 6.46 3.97 4.16
C CYS A 173 7.65 4.49 4.99
N LEU A 174 7.38 5.19 6.08
CA LEU A 174 8.41 5.72 6.99
C LEU A 174 8.77 4.74 8.13
N GLY A 175 8.11 3.58 8.20
CA GLY A 175 8.31 2.62 9.31
C GLY A 175 7.80 3.15 10.66
N LEU A 176 6.85 4.09 10.65
CA LEU A 176 6.26 4.66 11.85
C LEU A 176 5.01 3.89 12.26
N ALA A 177 4.82 3.72 13.57
CA ALA A 177 3.56 3.23 14.11
C ALA A 177 2.49 4.33 14.03
N ILE A 178 1.22 3.91 13.97
CA ILE A 178 0.11 4.83 14.17
C ILE A 178 0.05 5.28 15.62
N SER A 179 -0.20 6.57 15.83
CA SER A 179 -0.36 7.20 17.14
C SER A 179 -1.41 8.30 17.05
N GLU A 180 -2.05 8.62 18.16
CA GLU A 180 -2.91 9.80 18.27
C GLU A 180 -2.18 11.06 17.81
N TRP A 181 -2.92 12.05 17.35
CA TRP A 181 -2.41 13.19 16.62
C TRP A 181 -1.33 13.94 17.42
N HIS A 182 -0.17 14.10 16.79
CA HIS A 182 0.86 14.99 17.26
C HIS A 182 1.62 15.63 16.09
N ARG A 183 2.22 16.80 16.31
CA ARG A 183 2.81 17.62 15.25
C ARG A 183 4.01 16.96 14.55
N ALA A 184 4.80 16.15 15.27
CA ALA A 184 6.08 15.65 14.77
C ALA A 184 5.98 14.66 13.57
N PRO A 185 5.12 13.62 13.59
CA PRO A 185 4.90 12.72 12.45
C PRO A 185 4.40 13.48 11.23
N GLN A 186 3.52 14.46 11.41
CA GLN A 186 2.88 15.16 10.29
C GLN A 186 3.88 15.87 9.37
N ALA A 187 4.96 16.42 9.94
CA ALA A 187 6.03 17.03 9.15
C ALA A 187 6.84 15.97 8.38
N ALA A 188 7.08 14.80 8.98
CA ALA A 188 7.78 13.70 8.32
C ALA A 188 6.96 13.13 7.14
N LEU A 189 5.63 13.13 7.21
CA LEU A 189 4.77 12.67 6.10
C LEU A 189 4.91 13.53 4.83
N LEU A 190 5.40 14.78 4.94
CA LEU A 190 5.72 15.60 3.77
C LEU A 190 6.89 15.03 2.95
N GLY A 191 7.71 14.17 3.56
CA GLY A 191 8.75 13.39 2.89
C GLY A 191 8.22 12.21 2.08
N CYS A 192 6.90 12.00 2.02
CA CYS A 192 6.28 10.95 1.21
C CYS A 192 5.54 11.55 -0.01
N ARG A 193 5.75 10.92 -1.17
CA ARG A 193 4.89 11.04 -2.34
C ARG A 193 3.78 10.00 -2.24
N VAL A 194 2.52 10.45 -2.29
CA VAL A 194 1.36 9.57 -2.13
C VAL A 194 0.47 9.58 -3.37
N SER A 195 0.26 8.40 -3.95
CA SER A 195 -0.54 8.17 -5.17
C SER A 195 -1.77 7.33 -4.86
N ALA A 196 -2.88 7.59 -5.56
CA ALA A 196 -4.09 6.76 -5.45
C ALA A 196 -3.89 5.41 -6.14
N LEU A 197 -4.62 4.39 -5.70
CA LEU A 197 -4.65 3.06 -6.33
C LEU A 197 -5.87 2.93 -7.25
N ILE A 198 -5.71 2.23 -8.37
CA ILE A 198 -6.84 1.80 -9.20
C ILE A 198 -7.41 0.52 -8.58
N LEU A 199 -8.57 0.63 -7.94
CA LEU A 199 -9.21 -0.45 -7.18
C LEU A 199 -10.65 -0.70 -7.68
N PRO A 200 -11.24 -1.88 -7.39
CA PRO A 200 -12.66 -2.13 -7.63
C PRO A 200 -13.55 -1.11 -6.93
N ASP A 201 -14.77 -0.91 -7.45
CA ASP A 201 -15.74 0.02 -6.90
C ASP A 201 -16.00 -0.19 -5.40
N GLY A 202 -16.16 0.90 -4.67
CA GLY A 202 -16.37 0.90 -3.21
C GLY A 202 -15.10 0.69 -2.38
N LEU A 203 -13.93 0.57 -2.99
CA LEU A 203 -12.65 0.55 -2.29
C LEU A 203 -11.85 1.81 -2.61
N VAL A 204 -11.19 2.33 -1.58
CA VAL A 204 -10.21 3.41 -1.71
C VAL A 204 -8.87 2.92 -1.16
N GLY A 205 -7.79 3.43 -1.72
CA GLY A 205 -6.47 3.08 -1.24
C GLY A 205 -5.40 4.00 -1.76
N ALA A 206 -4.27 3.99 -1.06
CA ALA A 206 -3.15 4.86 -1.33
C ALA A 206 -1.84 4.09 -1.24
N LEU A 207 -0.88 4.54 -2.03
CA LEU A 207 0.49 4.08 -2.02
C LEU A 207 1.40 5.25 -1.69
N ALA A 208 2.34 5.06 -0.78
CA ALA A 208 3.35 6.03 -0.43
C ALA A 208 4.77 5.51 -0.74
N THR A 209 5.60 6.40 -1.27
CA THR A 209 7.06 6.23 -1.41
C THR A 209 7.75 7.48 -0.87
N PRO A 210 9.04 7.43 -0.48
CA PRO A 210 9.82 8.64 -0.23
C PRO A 210 9.80 9.59 -1.44
N SER A 211 9.75 10.91 -1.17
CA SER A 211 9.59 11.99 -2.17
C SER A 211 10.77 12.17 -3.11
#